data_AF-A0AAW1KEL9-F1
#
_entry.id   AF-A0AAW1KEL9-F1
#
_cell.length_a   1.000
_cell.length_b   1.000
_cell.length_c   1.000
_cell.angle_alpha   90.00
_cell.angle_beta   90.00
_cell.angle_gamma   90.00
#
_symmetry.space_group_name_H-M   'P 1'
#
loop_
_entity.id
_entity.type
_entity.pdbx_description
1 polymer ?
#
loop_
_entity_poly.entity_id
_entity_poly.type
_entity_poly.pdbx_seq_one_letter_code
_entity_poly.pdbx_strand_id
1 'polypeptide(L)'
;MSSKFNIAYTDFIRTTEKRHIDAVHVMWKTIQKNGHISPAKYKGWYCVPDENFLTELEIKEVTNEKGEKNNFQEDLIKWFLTNENAVKPKKFYKILLDSITKEELPDVSVSRPCTRVHWGIKVPGDETQTIYGVLKFPEMKPKRFTSG
;
A
#
# COMPACT_ATOMS: atom_id res chain seq x y z
N MET A 1 11.24 2.82 25.97
CA MET A 1 12.17 3.11 24.84
C MET A 1 12.32 4.63 24.62
N SER A 2 11.27 5.44 24.76
CA SER A 2 11.37 6.91 24.64
C SER A 2 12.17 7.59 25.76
N SER A 3 12.17 7.01 26.97
CA SER A 3 12.93 7.51 28.12
C SER A 3 14.44 7.57 27.89
N LYS A 4 14.95 6.81 26.91
CA LYS A 4 16.38 6.83 26.53
C LYS A 4 16.75 7.98 25.59
N PHE A 5 15.78 8.61 24.92
CA PHE A 5 16.03 9.63 23.88
C PHE A 5 15.38 10.99 24.16
N ASN A 6 14.70 11.16 25.30
CA ASN A 6 14.05 12.40 25.71
C ASN A 6 13.09 12.98 24.63
N ILE A 7 12.33 12.10 23.97
CA ILE A 7 11.34 12.48 22.96
C ILE A 7 9.96 12.49 23.59
N ALA A 8 9.28 13.64 23.53
CA ALA A 8 7.87 13.76 23.89
C ALA A 8 6.99 13.32 22.71
N TYR A 9 5.99 12.49 22.99
CA TYR A 9 4.97 12.06 22.03
C TYR A 9 3.62 12.00 22.74
N THR A 10 2.55 12.21 21.99
CA THR A 10 1.17 12.21 22.52
C THR A 10 0.54 10.83 22.48
N ASP A 11 0.90 10.00 21.50
CA ASP A 11 0.38 8.64 21.33
C ASP A 11 1.45 7.76 20.69
N PHE A 12 1.46 6.48 21.05
CA PHE A 12 2.31 5.46 20.44
C PHE A 12 1.41 4.32 19.97
N ILE A 13 1.19 4.25 18.66
CA ILE A 13 0.30 3.27 18.06
C ILE A 13 1.06 2.03 17.61
N ARG A 14 0.52 0.85 17.93
CA ARG A 14 0.97 -0.42 17.37
C ARG A 14 -0.06 -0.98 16.41
N THR A 15 0.38 -1.46 15.25
CA THR A 15 -0.48 -2.06 14.22
C THR A 15 -1.19 -3.35 14.67
N THR A 16 -0.75 -3.93 15.79
CA THR A 16 -1.38 -5.07 16.45
C THR A 16 -2.56 -4.68 17.35
N GLU A 17 -2.74 -3.40 17.67
CA GLU A 17 -3.84 -2.95 18.51
C GLU A 17 -5.19 -3.06 17.80
N LYS A 18 -6.22 -3.45 18.54
CA LYS A 18 -7.58 -3.63 18.00
C LYS A 18 -8.09 -2.39 17.27
N ARG A 19 -7.83 -1.19 17.80
CA ARG A 19 -8.24 0.09 17.15
C ARG A 19 -7.67 0.25 15.74
N HIS A 20 -6.45 -0.21 15.51
CA HIS A 20 -5.81 -0.13 14.20
C HIS A 20 -6.40 -1.18 13.25
N ILE A 21 -6.57 -2.41 13.73
CA ILE A 21 -7.16 -3.51 12.95
C ILE A 21 -8.58 -3.14 12.48
N ASP A 22 -9.40 -2.63 13.39
CA ASP A 22 -10.77 -2.19 13.08
C ASP A 22 -10.76 -1.07 12.03
N ALA A 23 -9.87 -0.08 12.17
CA ALA A 23 -9.73 1.01 11.19
C ALA A 23 -9.30 0.52 9.81
N VAL A 24 -8.35 -0.42 9.74
CA VAL A 24 -7.92 -1.04 8.48
C VAL A 24 -9.08 -1.79 7.81
N HIS A 25 -9.89 -2.51 8.58
CA HIS A 25 -11.08 -3.21 8.04
C HIS A 25 -12.15 -2.24 7.52
N VAL A 26 -12.39 -1.13 8.21
CA VAL A 26 -13.31 -0.08 7.74
C VAL A 26 -12.80 0.55 6.45
N MET A 27 -11.51 0.86 6.39
CA MET A 27 -10.89 1.43 5.21
C MET A 27 -10.97 0.46 4.03
N TRP A 28 -10.61 -0.81 4.22
CA TRP A 28 -10.70 -1.85 3.20
C TRP A 28 -12.12 -1.97 2.61
N LYS A 29 -13.13 -2.08 3.49
CA LYS A 29 -14.54 -2.18 3.06
C LYS A 29 -14.99 -0.94 2.28
N THR A 30 -14.54 0.25 2.68
CA THR A 30 -14.87 1.50 1.97
C THR A 30 -14.29 1.50 0.55
N ILE A 31 -13.00 1.17 0.42
CA ILE A 31 -12.33 1.13 -0.89
C ILE A 31 -12.94 0.04 -1.78
N GLN A 32 -13.24 -1.13 -1.22
CA GLN A 32 -13.88 -2.23 -1.95
C GLN A 32 -15.29 -1.86 -2.42
N LYS A 33 -16.11 -1.22 -1.54
CA LYS A 33 -17.45 -0.76 -1.89
C LYS A 33 -17.44 0.26 -3.02
N ASN A 34 -16.40 1.09 -3.10
CA ASN A 34 -16.22 2.07 -4.16
C ASN A 34 -15.69 1.45 -5.47
N GLY A 35 -15.42 0.14 -5.51
CA GLY A 35 -14.98 -0.55 -6.73
C GLY A 35 -13.52 -0.31 -7.10
N HIS A 36 -12.67 0.09 -6.14
CA HIS A 36 -11.24 0.32 -6.37
C HIS A 36 -10.36 -0.88 -5.96
N ILE A 37 -10.95 -1.99 -5.49
CA ILE A 37 -10.25 -3.25 -5.22
C ILE A 37 -10.83 -4.32 -6.14
N SER A 38 -9.97 -4.86 -7.00
CA SER A 38 -10.33 -5.91 -7.97
C SER A 38 -9.42 -7.14 -7.77
N PRO A 39 -9.96 -8.37 -7.86
CA PRO A 39 -9.14 -9.57 -7.75
C PRO A 39 -8.27 -9.71 -9.01
N ALA A 40 -6.95 -9.62 -8.84
CA ALA A 40 -5.98 -9.81 -9.91
C ALA A 40 -4.99 -10.94 -9.58
N LYS A 41 -4.66 -11.75 -10.59
CA LYS A 41 -3.55 -12.72 -10.51
C LYS A 41 -2.27 -12.00 -10.91
N TYR A 42 -1.45 -11.63 -9.91
CA TYR A 42 -0.16 -10.98 -10.14
C TYR A 42 0.97 -12.02 -10.24
N LYS A 43 1.84 -11.90 -11.25
CA LYS A 43 3.11 -12.62 -11.37
C LYS A 43 4.21 -11.57 -11.53
N GLY A 44 5.23 -11.61 -10.69
CA GLY A 44 6.36 -10.68 -10.75
C GLY A 44 7.42 -10.98 -9.70
N TRP A 45 8.61 -10.40 -9.86
CA TRP A 45 9.69 -10.49 -8.89
C TRP A 45 9.37 -9.65 -7.67
N TYR A 46 9.69 -10.19 -6.50
CA TYR A 46 9.35 -9.56 -5.23
C TYR A 46 10.59 -9.44 -4.36
N CYS A 47 10.90 -8.21 -3.95
CA CYS A 47 11.94 -7.94 -2.99
C CYS A 47 11.34 -8.06 -1.58
N VAL A 48 11.69 -9.13 -0.85
CA VAL A 48 11.23 -9.35 0.53
C VAL A 48 11.68 -8.25 1.51
N PRO A 49 12.92 -7.74 1.44
CA PRO A 49 13.37 -6.65 2.32
C PRO A 49 12.64 -5.32 2.10
N ASP A 50 12.41 -4.95 0.84
CA ASP A 50 11.83 -3.64 0.49
C ASP A 50 10.30 -3.64 0.50
N GLU A 51 9.69 -4.80 0.77
CA GLU A 51 8.25 -5.08 0.64
C GLU A 51 7.64 -4.65 -0.70
N ASN A 52 8.49 -4.51 -1.72
CA ASN A 52 8.15 -3.91 -2.99
C ASN A 52 8.17 -4.96 -4.11
N PHE A 53 7.22 -4.80 -5.03
CA PHE A 53 7.30 -5.54 -6.28
C PHE A 53 8.26 -4.82 -7.22
N LEU A 54 9.20 -5.58 -7.77
CA LEU A 54 10.01 -5.10 -8.87
C LEU A 54 9.21 -5.40 -10.13
N THR A 55 8.81 -4.33 -10.82
CA THR A 55 8.17 -4.43 -12.13
C THR A 55 9.23 -4.81 -13.15
N GLU A 56 9.33 -6.10 -13.49
CA GLU A 56 9.66 -6.44 -14.87
C GLU A 56 8.37 -6.26 -15.64
N LEU A 57 8.35 -5.22 -16.47
CA LEU A 57 7.48 -5.00 -17.62
C LEU A 57 6.38 -6.07 -17.82
N GLU A 58 5.14 -5.59 -17.88
CA GLU A 58 3.99 -6.20 -18.55
C GLU A 58 2.81 -6.79 -17.73
N ILE A 59 1.68 -6.08 -17.91
CA ILE A 59 0.36 -6.59 -18.29
C ILE A 59 -0.52 -7.17 -17.17
N LYS A 60 -1.47 -6.33 -16.75
CA LYS A 60 -2.88 -6.45 -17.19
C LYS A 60 -3.55 -5.07 -17.09
N GLU A 61 -4.14 -4.61 -18.19
CA GLU A 61 -5.19 -3.60 -18.11
C GLU A 61 -6.33 -4.22 -17.29
N VAL A 62 -6.45 -3.82 -16.02
CA VAL A 62 -7.64 -4.16 -15.23
C VAL A 62 -8.70 -3.13 -15.61
N THR A 63 -9.37 -3.38 -16.73
CA THR A 63 -10.61 -2.66 -17.01
C THR A 63 -11.62 -3.10 -15.96
N ASN A 64 -12.02 -2.19 -15.06
CA ASN A 64 -13.17 -2.43 -14.19
C ASN A 64 -14.36 -2.89 -15.06
N GLU A 65 -15.22 -3.78 -14.55
CA GLU A 65 -16.37 -4.36 -15.28
C GLU A 65 -17.34 -3.30 -15.86
N LYS A 66 -17.16 -2.01 -15.51
CA LYS A 66 -17.91 -0.85 -15.99
C LYS A 66 -17.21 0.01 -17.05
N GLY A 67 -15.97 -0.30 -17.45
CA GLY A 67 -15.23 0.51 -18.44
C GLY A 67 -14.79 1.90 -17.95
N GLU A 68 -15.04 2.24 -16.69
CA GLU A 68 -14.63 3.52 -16.09
C GLU A 68 -13.14 3.45 -15.75
N LYS A 69 -12.30 4.15 -16.52
CA LYS A 69 -10.89 4.41 -16.12
C LYS A 69 -10.92 5.20 -14.82
N ASN A 70 -10.37 4.62 -13.75
CA ASN A 70 -10.18 5.34 -12.50
C ASN A 70 -9.23 6.51 -12.75
N ASN A 71 -9.75 7.74 -12.67
CA ASN A 71 -9.01 8.95 -13.00
C ASN A 71 -8.12 9.46 -11.85
N PHE A 72 -7.68 8.57 -10.96
CA PHE A 72 -6.94 8.92 -9.75
C PHE A 72 -5.69 9.75 -10.05
N GLN A 73 -5.04 9.49 -11.17
CA GLN A 73 -3.86 10.21 -11.59
C GLN A 73 -4.17 11.69 -11.89
N GLU A 74 -5.23 11.98 -12.65
CA GLU A 74 -5.61 13.37 -12.92
C GLU A 74 -6.07 14.08 -11.65
N ASP A 75 -6.84 13.41 -10.79
CA ASP A 75 -7.30 13.99 -9.53
C ASP A 75 -6.13 14.25 -8.57
N LEU A 76 -5.13 13.37 -8.55
CA LEU A 76 -3.88 13.56 -7.81
C LEU A 76 -3.10 14.75 -8.35
N ILE A 77 -2.94 14.87 -9.67
CA ILE A 77 -2.27 16.03 -10.30
C ILE A 77 -2.99 17.33 -9.94
N LYS A 78 -4.32 17.38 -10.07
CA LYS A 78 -5.13 18.56 -9.68
C LYS A 78 -4.92 18.92 -8.21
N TRP A 79 -4.91 17.92 -7.33
CA TRP A 79 -4.68 18.13 -5.89
C TRP A 79 -3.27 18.66 -5.61
N PHE A 80 -2.24 18.12 -6.26
CA PHE A 80 -0.86 18.61 -6.14
C PHE A 80 -0.76 20.07 -6.58
N LEU A 81 -1.29 20.41 -7.76
CA LEU A 81 -1.27 21.79 -8.29
C LEU A 81 -1.98 22.80 -7.37
N THR A 82 -3.05 22.36 -6.68
CA THR A 82 -3.77 23.21 -5.71
C THR A 82 -3.03 23.33 -4.38
N ASN A 83 -2.11 22.41 -4.08
CA ASN A 83 -1.40 22.30 -2.80
C ASN A 83 0.12 22.26 -3.01
N GLU A 84 0.71 23.35 -3.51
CA GLU A 84 2.16 23.42 -3.82
C GLU A 84 3.09 23.14 -2.63
N ASN A 85 2.59 23.23 -1.40
CA ASN A 85 3.34 23.00 -0.16
C ASN A 85 3.14 21.59 0.43
N ALA A 86 2.41 20.70 -0.24
CA ALA A 86 2.12 19.34 0.24
C ALA A 86 3.39 18.50 0.42
N VAL A 87 4.43 18.74 -0.38
CA VAL A 87 5.70 18.00 -0.32
C VAL A 87 6.86 18.94 -0.08
N LYS A 88 7.69 18.62 0.90
CA LYS A 88 8.90 19.39 1.25
C LYS A 88 10.12 18.48 1.39
N PRO A 89 11.32 18.97 1.05
CA PRO A 89 11.62 20.25 0.37
C PRO A 89 11.07 20.37 -1.07
N LYS A 90 10.92 21.61 -1.59
CA LYS A 90 10.28 21.92 -2.90
C LYS A 90 10.89 21.17 -4.09
N LYS A 91 12.15 20.72 -4.00
CA LYS A 91 12.76 19.88 -5.03
C LYS A 91 12.01 18.55 -5.23
N PHE A 92 11.56 17.92 -4.15
CA PHE A 92 10.84 16.63 -4.23
C PHE A 92 9.43 16.80 -4.75
N TYR A 93 8.79 17.94 -4.48
CA TYR A 93 7.51 18.28 -5.10
C TYR A 93 7.62 18.26 -6.63
N LYS A 94 8.65 18.92 -7.19
CA LYS A 94 8.88 18.94 -8.65
C LYS A 94 9.16 17.55 -9.22
N ILE A 95 9.99 16.76 -8.54
CA ILE A 95 10.32 15.39 -8.96
C ILE A 95 9.07 14.51 -8.99
N LEU A 96 8.24 14.56 -7.95
CA LEU A 96 7.01 13.77 -7.87
C LEU A 96 5.99 14.22 -8.91
N LEU A 97 5.77 15.53 -9.07
CA LEU A 97 4.83 16.06 -10.07
C LEU A 97 5.25 15.65 -11.49
N ASP A 98 6.55 15.73 -11.79
CA ASP A 98 7.10 15.33 -13.07
C ASP A 98 6.93 13.82 -13.32
N SER A 99 7.21 12.98 -12.32
CA SER A 99 7.00 11.52 -12.40
C SER A 99 5.54 11.15 -12.62
N ILE A 100 4.61 11.72 -11.85
CA ILE A 100 3.17 11.44 -11.96
C ILE A 100 2.58 11.97 -13.27
N THR A 101 3.16 13.00 -13.88
CA THR A 101 2.66 13.56 -15.14
C THR A 101 3.20 12.82 -16.37
N LYS A 102 4.40 12.24 -16.27
CA LYS A 102 5.09 11.58 -17.39
C LYS A 102 4.72 10.11 -17.56
N GLU A 103 4.45 9.41 -16.45
CA GLU A 103 4.21 7.97 -16.45
C GLU A 103 2.80 7.67 -15.93
N GLU A 104 2.13 6.67 -16.49
CA GLU A 104 0.87 6.18 -15.93
C GLU A 104 1.12 5.48 -14.59
N LEU A 105 0.27 5.76 -13.60
CA LEU A 105 0.39 5.14 -12.29
C LEU A 105 -0.02 3.66 -12.37
N PRO A 106 0.85 2.71 -12.00
CA PRO A 106 0.50 1.30 -12.03
C PRO A 106 -0.44 0.95 -10.88
N ASP A 107 -1.26 -0.09 -11.09
CA ASP A 107 -2.04 -0.70 -10.03
C ASP A 107 -1.12 -1.28 -8.93
N VAL A 108 -1.52 -1.07 -7.68
CA VAL A 108 -0.79 -1.57 -6.50
C VAL A 108 -1.52 -2.76 -5.91
N SER A 109 -0.80 -3.86 -5.71
CA SER A 109 -1.34 -5.04 -5.05
C SER A 109 -1.36 -4.86 -3.52
N VAL A 110 -2.56 -4.84 -2.94
CA VAL A 110 -2.83 -4.52 -1.53
C VAL A 110 -3.07 -5.73 -0.61
N SER A 111 -3.04 -6.95 -1.15
CA SER A 111 -3.14 -8.20 -0.38
C SER A 111 -2.18 -9.29 -0.87
N ARG A 112 -1.90 -10.28 -0.03
CA ARG A 112 -1.08 -11.45 -0.35
C ARG A 112 -1.71 -12.72 0.22
N PRO A 113 -1.46 -13.89 -0.40
CA PRO A 113 -1.86 -15.16 0.17
C PRO A 113 -1.34 -15.34 1.61
N CYS A 114 -2.19 -15.84 2.49
CA CYS A 114 -1.88 -16.11 3.89
C CYS A 114 -0.72 -17.10 4.08
N THR A 115 -0.52 -18.01 3.13
CA THR A 115 0.61 -18.94 3.11
C THR A 115 1.95 -18.21 3.03
N ARG A 116 2.00 -17.09 2.31
CA ARG A 116 3.18 -16.24 2.19
C ARG A 116 3.29 -15.26 3.36
N VAL A 117 2.17 -14.70 3.79
CA VAL A 117 2.12 -13.71 4.88
C VAL A 117 1.06 -14.14 5.91
N HIS A 118 1.49 -14.92 6.90
CA HIS A 118 0.60 -15.43 7.95
C HIS A 118 0.37 -14.45 9.10
N TRP A 119 1.29 -13.48 9.30
CA TRP A 119 1.38 -12.62 10.48
C TRP A 119 0.72 -11.23 10.30
N GLY A 120 -0.17 -11.05 9.31
CA GLY A 120 -0.85 -9.78 9.05
C GLY A 120 -2.36 -9.80 9.26
N ILE A 121 -2.99 -8.64 9.00
CA ILE A 121 -4.43 -8.46 9.13
C ILE A 121 -5.14 -9.19 7.99
N LYS A 122 -6.10 -10.05 8.32
CA LYS A 122 -6.87 -10.79 7.31
C LYS A 122 -7.80 -9.86 6.53
N VAL A 123 -7.96 -10.16 5.24
CA VAL A 123 -8.95 -9.47 4.39
C VAL A 123 -10.35 -9.78 4.91
N PRO A 124 -11.21 -8.78 5.18
CA PRO A 124 -12.59 -9.03 5.57
C PRO A 124 -13.33 -9.83 4.49
N GLY A 125 -13.80 -11.03 4.83
CA GLY A 125 -14.54 -11.90 3.91
C GLY A 125 -13.67 -12.84 3.06
N ASP A 126 -12.34 -12.78 3.16
CA ASP A 126 -11.42 -13.73 2.53
C ASP A 126 -10.24 -14.06 3.45
N GLU A 127 -10.36 -15.16 4.20
CA GLU A 127 -9.31 -15.61 5.13
C GLU A 127 -8.08 -16.19 4.41
N THR A 128 -8.14 -16.42 3.10
CA THR A 128 -7.01 -16.90 2.31
C THR A 128 -6.02 -15.77 1.98
N GLN A 129 -6.44 -14.52 2.17
CA GLN A 129 -5.64 -13.32 1.90
C GLN A 129 -5.37 -12.51 3.18
N THR A 130 -4.16 -11.95 3.23
CA THR A 130 -3.69 -11.03 4.26
C THR A 130 -3.46 -9.67 3.60
N ILE A 131 -3.98 -8.60 4.21
CA ILE A 131 -3.73 -7.21 3.82
C ILE A 131 -2.23 -6.91 3.99
N TYR A 132 -1.57 -6.41 2.94
CA TYR A 132 -0.11 -6.29 2.90
C TYR A 132 0.38 -5.13 1.99
N GLY A 133 1.53 -4.52 2.34
CA GLY A 133 2.22 -3.53 1.51
C GLY A 133 2.10 -2.08 2.00
N VAL A 134 0.90 -1.50 1.97
CA VAL A 134 0.71 -0.06 2.29
C VAL A 134 0.17 0.15 3.72
N LEU A 135 -0.31 -0.92 4.34
CA LEU A 135 -1.06 -0.86 5.62
C LEU A 135 -0.30 -1.47 6.79
N LYS A 136 1.01 -1.68 6.62
CA LYS A 136 1.84 -2.28 7.64
C LYS A 136 3.25 -1.69 7.62
N PHE A 137 3.72 -1.27 8.79
CA PHE A 137 5.14 -1.15 9.06
C PHE A 137 5.60 -2.45 9.73
N PRO A 138 6.52 -3.23 9.15
CA PRO A 138 6.97 -4.48 9.73
C PRO A 138 7.94 -4.23 10.91
N GLU A 139 7.62 -4.76 12.09
CA GLU A 139 8.67 -5.16 13.03
C GLU A 139 9.31 -6.45 12.48
N MET A 140 10.47 -6.34 11.83
CA MET A 140 11.22 -7.49 11.33
C MET A 140 11.80 -8.29 12.50
N LYS A 141 11.45 -9.58 12.59
CA LYS A 141 12.34 -10.59 13.20
C LYS A 141 12.86 -11.51 12.08
N PRO A 142 14.18 -11.74 11.99
CA PRO A 142 14.76 -12.54 10.91
C PRO A 142 14.34 -14.02 11.07
N LYS A 143 13.87 -14.64 9.98
CA LYS A 143 13.75 -16.10 9.86
C LYS A 143 14.52 -16.56 8.63
N ARG A 144 15.49 -17.46 8.84
CA ARG A 144 16.12 -18.24 7.78
C ARG A 144 15.12 -19.29 7.29
N PHE A 145 15.01 -19.46 5.98
CA PHE A 145 14.36 -20.61 5.37
C PHE A 145 15.35 -21.30 4.43
N THR A 146 15.62 -22.57 4.70
CA THR A 146 16.21 -23.53 3.78
C THR A 146 15.07 -24.28 3.10
N SER A 147 15.03 -24.27 1.77
CA SER A 147 14.09 -25.06 0.97
C SER A 147 14.51 -26.53 0.97
N GLY A 148 13.58 -27.42 1.32
CA GLY A 148 13.54 -28.82 0.91
C GLY A 148 12.35 -29.03 -0.02
#